data_AF-A0A4R4XJK5-F1
#
_entry.id   AF-A0A4R4XJK5-F1
#
_cell.length_a   1.000
_cell.length_b   1.000
_cell.length_c   1.000
_cell.angle_alpha   90.00
_cell.angle_beta   90.00
_cell.angle_gamma   90.00
#
_symmetry.space_group_name_H-M   'P 1'
#
loop_
_entity.id
_entity.type
_entity.pdbx_description
1 polymer ?
#
loop_
_entity_poly.entity_id
_entity_poly.type
_entity_poly.pdbx_seq_one_letter_code
_entity_poly.pdbx_strand_id
1 'polypeptide(L)'
;MATSYRPQRSHRRKKKSNAGRLGLAGALAGAVGIAAVAAGIVVLRPDGDPGEGPAKPASAGQGGGAGTQGPSVPAPKAGPPVGFMTPEGYGYSLAAVKAGTDERPLGATAAPPSGTTYAYADYVLTNSQRRPVLLDYPADLFLPKARVPSSMRERCMPQPGIPDDMCTLPNHSKITARVGGAKAPLDENGSTMIPAGASYVVRIATELPVNDDVSAGDLRLYVWNARFTNDRKGIQLAFP
;
A
#
# COMPACT_ATOMS: atom_id res chain seq x y z
N MET A 1 45.01 9.17 47.43
CA MET A 1 45.06 10.62 47.11
C MET A 1 46.03 10.82 45.94
N ALA A 2 45.79 11.88 45.16
CA ALA A 2 46.54 12.37 43.99
C ALA A 2 46.16 11.78 42.62
N THR A 3 45.06 12.33 42.11
CA THR A 3 44.70 12.47 40.70
C THR A 3 45.79 13.27 39.95
N SER A 4 46.24 12.79 38.78
CA SER A 4 47.07 13.60 37.87
C SER A 4 46.42 13.69 36.49
N TYR A 5 45.96 14.91 36.23
CA TYR A 5 45.32 15.46 35.04
C TYR A 5 46.31 15.46 33.84
N ARG A 6 45.88 15.00 32.67
CA ARG A 6 46.64 15.18 31.41
C ARG A 6 45.89 16.15 30.48
N PRO A 7 46.51 17.26 30.04
CA PRO A 7 45.90 18.17 29.08
C PRO A 7 46.16 17.68 27.63
N GLN A 8 45.11 17.53 26.83
CA GLN A 8 45.24 17.34 25.39
C GLN A 8 45.29 18.69 24.67
N ARG A 9 46.47 19.02 24.12
CA ARG A 9 46.70 20.18 23.25
C ARG A 9 46.23 19.89 21.83
N SER A 10 45.53 20.88 21.26
CA SER A 10 45.13 20.97 19.87
C SER A 10 46.31 21.34 18.96
N HIS A 11 46.51 20.58 17.88
CA HIS A 11 47.31 21.04 16.73
C HIS A 11 46.62 20.71 15.41
N ARG A 12 46.06 21.77 14.83
CA ARG A 12 45.55 21.89 13.47
C ARG A 12 46.73 21.84 12.49
N ARG A 13 46.78 20.85 11.59
CA ARG A 13 47.70 20.85 10.45
C ARG A 13 46.92 20.77 9.15
N LYS A 14 46.73 21.94 8.53
CA LYS A 14 46.35 22.11 7.12
C LYS A 14 47.39 21.42 6.23
N LYS A 15 46.96 20.65 5.24
CA LYS A 15 47.81 20.27 4.10
C LYS A 15 47.12 20.67 2.78
N LYS A 16 47.77 21.63 2.11
CA LYS A 16 47.79 21.96 0.66
C LYS A 16 47.98 20.68 -0.18
N SER A 17 47.77 20.58 -1.49
CA SER A 17 47.22 21.34 -2.63
C SER A 17 47.51 20.44 -3.88
N ASN A 18 47.06 20.89 -5.06
CA ASN A 18 47.39 20.44 -6.44
C ASN A 18 46.34 19.49 -7.04
N ALA A 19 45.41 19.94 -7.89
CA ALA A 19 45.57 20.45 -9.25
C ALA A 19 46.09 19.38 -10.23
N GLY A 20 45.14 18.63 -10.81
CA GLY A 20 45.33 17.80 -12.00
C GLY A 20 44.34 18.25 -13.08
N ARG A 21 44.83 19.02 -14.05
CA ARG A 21 44.20 19.29 -15.35
C ARG A 21 44.59 18.13 -16.29
N LEU A 22 43.62 17.58 -17.03
CA LEU A 22 43.72 16.81 -18.30
C LEU A 22 42.31 16.21 -18.53
N GLY A 23 41.60 16.37 -19.64
CA GLY A 23 41.78 17.12 -20.88
C GLY A 23 40.40 17.26 -21.56
N LEU A 24 40.18 18.38 -22.25
CA LEU A 24 38.99 18.67 -23.05
C LEU A 24 39.43 18.72 -24.52
N ALA A 25 38.97 17.74 -25.30
CA ALA A 25 38.92 17.70 -26.76
C ALA A 25 37.90 16.59 -27.13
N GLY A 26 36.98 16.71 -28.07
CA GLY A 26 36.71 17.74 -29.06
C GLY A 26 35.27 17.64 -29.58
N ALA A 27 34.89 18.66 -30.34
CA ALA A 27 33.58 18.88 -30.94
C ALA A 27 33.30 17.99 -32.17
N LEU A 28 32.03 17.83 -32.54
CA LEU A 28 31.46 17.74 -33.91
C LEU A 28 29.91 17.87 -33.73
N ALA A 29 29.30 19.03 -33.94
CA ALA A 29 28.81 19.58 -35.22
C ALA A 29 27.68 18.75 -35.86
N GLY A 30 26.48 19.34 -35.94
CA GLY A 30 25.33 18.79 -36.66
C GLY A 30 24.07 19.62 -36.45
N ALA A 31 23.93 20.70 -37.22
CA ALA A 31 22.71 21.51 -37.34
C ALA A 31 22.13 21.37 -38.76
N VAL A 32 20.87 21.80 -38.91
CA VAL A 32 20.03 21.87 -40.13
C VAL A 32 19.22 20.58 -40.38
N GLY A 33 17.90 20.57 -40.50
CA GLY A 33 16.90 21.64 -40.51
C GLY A 33 15.54 21.11 -40.98
N ILE A 34 14.54 21.99 -40.96
CA ILE A 34 13.38 22.16 -41.87
C ILE A 34 12.15 22.59 -41.08
N ALA A 35 11.52 23.60 -41.67
CA ALA A 35 10.58 24.54 -41.12
C ALA A 35 9.12 24.07 -41.10
N ALA A 36 8.31 24.91 -40.46
CA ALA A 36 6.90 24.80 -40.14
C ALA A 36 5.94 24.55 -41.33
N VAL A 37 4.81 23.89 -41.02
CA VAL A 37 3.50 24.20 -41.63
C VAL A 37 2.43 24.23 -40.54
N ALA A 38 1.48 25.13 -40.75
CA ALA A 38 0.54 25.72 -39.80
C ALA A 38 -0.75 24.91 -39.55
N ALA A 39 -1.40 25.31 -38.45
CA ALA A 39 -2.84 25.46 -38.22
C ALA A 39 -3.83 24.33 -38.58
N GLY A 40 -4.57 23.91 -37.53
CA GLY A 40 -6.01 23.64 -37.61
C GLY A 40 -6.41 22.17 -37.64
N ILE A 41 -7.08 21.72 -36.58
CA ILE A 41 -8.53 21.43 -36.56
C ILE A 41 -8.90 20.82 -35.18
N VAL A 42 -9.87 21.46 -34.54
CA VAL A 42 -10.61 20.92 -33.39
C VAL A 42 -11.62 19.89 -33.91
N VAL A 43 -11.94 18.91 -33.06
CA VAL A 43 -13.00 17.87 -33.17
C VAL A 43 -12.54 16.57 -33.86
N LEU A 44 -12.43 15.50 -33.05
CA LEU A 44 -13.26 14.28 -33.11
C LEU A 44 -12.61 13.16 -32.28
N ARG A 45 -13.26 12.78 -31.16
CA ARG A 45 -13.32 11.36 -30.76
C ARG A 45 -14.23 10.65 -31.78
N PRO A 46 -13.83 9.49 -32.31
CA PRO A 46 -14.38 8.24 -31.76
C PRO A 46 -13.38 7.07 -31.70
N ASP A 47 -13.87 5.99 -31.09
CA ASP A 47 -13.24 4.76 -30.58
C ASP A 47 -12.27 3.98 -31.50
N GLY A 48 -11.31 3.28 -30.85
CA GLY A 48 -10.57 2.16 -31.46
C GLY A 48 -9.17 1.90 -30.88
N ASP A 49 -9.06 1.01 -29.88
CA ASP A 49 -7.82 0.36 -29.40
C ASP A 49 -7.21 -0.52 -30.52
N PRO A 50 -5.87 -0.77 -30.60
CA PRO A 50 -5.22 -1.68 -29.65
C PRO A 50 -3.74 -1.34 -29.35
N GLY A 51 -3.38 -1.18 -28.08
CA GLY A 51 -1.99 -0.95 -27.68
C GLY A 51 -1.62 -1.59 -26.34
N GLU A 52 -1.45 -2.91 -26.37
CA GLU A 52 -0.99 -3.76 -25.27
C GLU A 52 0.42 -3.34 -24.81
N GLY A 53 0.46 -2.42 -23.84
CA GLY A 53 1.62 -2.23 -22.97
C GLY A 53 1.51 -3.18 -21.77
N PRO A 54 2.63 -3.72 -21.24
CA PRO A 54 2.58 -4.67 -20.14
C PRO A 54 1.84 -4.06 -18.95
N ALA A 55 0.77 -4.74 -18.51
CA ALA A 55 0.01 -4.36 -17.35
C ALA A 55 0.96 -4.22 -16.15
N LYS A 56 1.05 -3.00 -15.62
CA LYS A 56 1.71 -2.77 -14.32
C LYS A 56 1.03 -3.68 -13.28
N PRO A 57 1.79 -4.44 -12.49
CA PRO A 57 1.20 -5.27 -11.44
C PRO A 57 0.43 -4.36 -10.47
N ALA A 58 -0.88 -4.57 -10.37
CA ALA A 58 -1.70 -3.98 -9.31
C ALA A 58 -1.20 -4.55 -7.98
N SER A 59 -0.44 -3.72 -7.26
CA SER A 59 0.16 -4.01 -5.95
C SER A 59 -0.46 -3.06 -4.93
N ALA A 60 -0.51 -3.51 -3.67
CA ALA A 60 -0.94 -2.74 -2.50
C ALA A 60 -0.63 -1.23 -2.64
N GLY A 61 -1.69 -0.40 -2.65
CA GLY A 61 -1.56 1.05 -2.60
C GLY A 61 -2.42 1.89 -3.55
N GLN A 62 -3.55 1.43 -4.09
CA GLN A 62 -4.45 2.31 -4.85
C GLN A 62 -5.63 2.84 -4.01
N GLY A 63 -5.46 4.08 -3.54
CA GLY A 63 -6.53 5.08 -3.53
C GLY A 63 -7.63 4.92 -2.48
N GLY A 64 -7.30 4.94 -1.18
CA GLY A 64 -8.28 5.24 -0.15
C GLY A 64 -8.68 6.72 -0.23
N GLY A 65 -9.91 7.01 -0.66
CA GLY A 65 -10.44 8.37 -0.73
C GLY A 65 -10.28 9.12 0.61
N ALA A 66 -9.80 10.37 0.51
CA ALA A 66 -9.69 11.28 1.64
C ALA A 66 -11.06 11.50 2.30
N GLY A 67 -11.08 11.38 3.63
CA GLY A 67 -12.19 11.85 4.46
C GLY A 67 -13.36 10.87 4.61
N THR A 68 -13.27 9.97 5.58
CA THR A 68 -14.49 9.53 6.26
C THR A 68 -14.22 9.47 7.76
N GLN A 69 -14.84 10.37 8.51
CA GLN A 69 -14.89 10.37 9.97
C GLN A 69 -15.77 9.21 10.42
N GLY A 70 -15.31 7.96 10.23
CA GLY A 70 -16.05 6.78 10.66
C GLY A 70 -16.45 6.90 12.14
N PRO A 71 -17.56 6.25 12.54
CA PRO A 71 -18.01 6.27 13.93
C PRO A 71 -16.90 5.82 14.88
N SER A 72 -16.94 6.32 16.12
CA SER A 72 -16.08 5.78 17.17
C SER A 72 -16.70 4.49 17.71
N VAL A 73 -15.89 3.43 17.80
CA VAL A 73 -16.30 2.11 18.30
C VAL A 73 -15.34 1.64 19.40
N PRO A 74 -15.77 0.73 20.30
CA PRO A 74 -14.87 0.02 21.18
C PRO A 74 -13.81 -0.78 20.40
N ALA A 75 -12.70 -1.13 21.06
CA ALA A 75 -11.71 -2.01 20.44
C ALA A 75 -12.35 -3.37 20.09
N PRO A 76 -12.34 -3.79 18.82
CA PRO A 76 -12.92 -5.07 18.43
C PRO A 76 -12.06 -6.22 18.96
N LYS A 77 -12.66 -7.41 19.09
CA LYS A 77 -11.88 -8.64 19.25
C LYS A 77 -11.03 -8.82 17.99
N ALA A 78 -9.72 -8.83 18.15
CA ALA A 78 -8.75 -9.00 17.07
C ALA A 78 -7.75 -10.08 17.45
N GLY A 79 -7.13 -10.69 16.44
CA GLY A 79 -6.04 -11.63 16.65
C GLY A 79 -4.76 -10.93 17.14
N PRO A 80 -3.63 -11.66 17.24
CA PRO A 80 -2.37 -11.10 17.70
C PRO A 80 -1.90 -9.92 16.83
N PRO A 81 -1.50 -8.78 17.42
CA PRO A 81 -0.95 -7.67 16.66
C PRO A 81 0.42 -8.00 16.08
N VAL A 82 0.66 -7.60 14.84
CA VAL A 82 1.94 -7.72 14.13
C VAL A 82 2.45 -6.32 13.80
N GLY A 83 3.68 -6.03 14.20
CA GLY A 83 4.34 -4.75 13.97
C GLY A 83 5.08 -4.71 12.63
N PHE A 84 4.98 -3.56 11.95
CA PHE A 84 5.67 -3.29 10.68
C PHE A 84 6.35 -1.94 10.74
N MET A 85 7.48 -1.81 10.06
CA MET A 85 8.17 -0.54 9.90
C MET A 85 8.53 -0.34 8.43
N THR A 86 8.12 0.79 7.85
CA THR A 86 8.46 1.12 6.46
C THR A 86 9.90 1.65 6.37
N PRO A 87 10.49 1.69 5.17
CA PRO A 87 11.83 2.25 4.96
C PRO A 87 11.95 3.72 5.36
N GLU A 88 10.85 4.47 5.32
CA GLU A 88 10.77 5.87 5.76
C GLU A 88 10.71 6.01 7.29
N GLY A 89 10.64 4.89 8.02
CA GLY A 89 10.57 4.86 9.47
C GLY A 89 9.18 5.14 10.04
N TYR A 90 8.11 4.82 9.28
CA TYR A 90 6.76 4.79 9.81
C TYR A 90 6.45 3.42 10.42
N GLY A 91 5.97 3.43 11.67
CA GLY A 91 5.69 2.23 12.43
C GLY A 91 4.20 1.97 12.56
N TYR A 92 3.75 0.80 12.12
CA TYR A 92 2.36 0.36 12.20
C TYR A 92 2.25 -0.93 13.02
N SER A 93 1.08 -1.16 13.60
CA SER A 93 0.67 -2.48 14.07
C SER A 93 -0.65 -2.85 13.40
N LEU A 94 -0.76 -4.10 12.95
CA LEU A 94 -1.96 -4.65 12.34
C LEU A 94 -2.46 -5.86 13.10
N ALA A 95 -3.78 -5.99 13.25
CA ALA A 95 -4.40 -7.17 13.85
C ALA A 95 -5.70 -7.53 13.11
N ALA A 96 -5.83 -8.77 12.63
CA ALA A 96 -7.03 -9.18 11.90
C ALA A 96 -8.24 -9.31 12.85
N VAL A 97 -9.42 -8.87 12.40
CA VAL A 97 -10.65 -8.84 13.22
C VAL A 97 -11.60 -9.94 12.78
N LYS A 98 -12.02 -9.92 11.51
CA LYS A 98 -12.93 -10.91 10.92
C LYS A 98 -12.82 -10.92 9.41
N ALA A 99 -13.33 -11.97 8.79
CA ALA A 99 -13.53 -12.04 7.36
C ALA A 99 -14.96 -12.49 7.03
N GLY A 100 -15.40 -12.28 5.80
CA GLY A 100 -16.69 -12.73 5.34
C GLY A 100 -16.98 -12.32 3.91
N THR A 101 -18.24 -12.45 3.54
CA THR A 101 -18.77 -12.04 2.26
C THR A 101 -19.94 -11.09 2.45
N ASP A 102 -20.14 -10.17 1.52
CA ASP A 102 -21.22 -9.19 1.52
C ASP A 102 -21.48 -8.74 0.08
N GLU A 103 -22.72 -8.39 -0.25
CA GLU A 103 -23.03 -7.86 -1.59
C GLU A 103 -22.43 -6.47 -1.83
N ARG A 104 -22.18 -5.71 -0.77
CA ARG A 104 -21.76 -4.31 -0.77
C ARG A 104 -20.82 -4.03 0.41
N PRO A 105 -19.67 -4.71 0.52
CA PRO A 105 -18.82 -4.66 1.71
C PRO A 105 -18.30 -3.27 2.05
N LEU A 106 -18.14 -2.39 1.04
CA LEU A 106 -17.68 -1.01 1.17
C LEU A 106 -18.75 0.04 0.78
N GLY A 107 -20.00 -0.37 0.59
CA GLY A 107 -21.11 0.53 0.26
C GLY A 107 -21.47 0.53 -1.23
N ALA A 108 -21.25 1.65 -1.94
CA ALA A 108 -21.80 1.94 -3.27
C ALA A 108 -21.22 1.11 -4.44
N THR A 109 -20.97 -0.18 -4.22
CA THR A 109 -20.58 -1.14 -5.26
C THR A 109 -21.83 -1.64 -5.98
N ALA A 110 -21.70 -1.95 -7.28
CA ALA A 110 -22.74 -2.65 -8.03
C ALA A 110 -23.01 -4.02 -7.38
N ALA A 111 -24.28 -4.44 -7.35
CA ALA A 111 -24.64 -5.76 -6.86
C ALA A 111 -23.87 -6.84 -7.65
N PRO A 112 -23.40 -7.91 -6.97
CA PRO A 112 -22.68 -8.97 -7.65
C PRO A 112 -23.62 -9.73 -8.59
N PRO A 113 -23.11 -10.32 -9.69
CA PRO A 113 -23.86 -11.27 -10.51
C PRO A 113 -24.44 -12.42 -9.66
N SER A 114 -25.54 -13.03 -10.11
CA SER A 114 -26.13 -14.19 -9.43
C SER A 114 -25.12 -15.33 -9.25
N GLY A 115 -25.14 -15.97 -8.08
CA GLY A 115 -24.17 -17.02 -7.72
C GLY A 115 -22.79 -16.48 -7.30
N THR A 116 -22.66 -15.17 -7.09
CA THR A 116 -21.40 -14.54 -6.69
C THR A 116 -21.62 -13.50 -5.58
N THR A 117 -20.54 -13.12 -4.92
CA THR A 117 -20.52 -12.14 -3.81
C THR A 117 -19.18 -11.39 -3.79
N TYR A 118 -18.99 -10.42 -2.90
CA TYR A 118 -17.66 -9.83 -2.66
C TYR A 118 -17.10 -10.32 -1.34
N ALA A 119 -15.82 -10.69 -1.34
CA ALA A 119 -15.12 -11.08 -0.12
C ALA A 119 -14.56 -9.83 0.57
N TYR A 120 -14.55 -9.85 1.90
CA TYR A 120 -13.95 -8.79 2.70
C TYR A 120 -13.24 -9.33 3.93
N ALA A 121 -12.34 -8.52 4.48
CA ALA A 121 -11.79 -8.70 5.81
C ALA A 121 -11.67 -7.35 6.53
N ASP A 122 -11.87 -7.38 7.84
CA ASP A 122 -11.64 -6.26 8.74
C ASP A 122 -10.35 -6.49 9.52
N TYR A 123 -9.55 -5.44 9.70
CA TYR A 123 -8.37 -5.43 10.55
C TYR A 123 -8.23 -4.10 11.28
N VAL A 124 -7.57 -4.12 12.44
CA VAL A 124 -7.17 -2.91 13.14
C VAL A 124 -5.84 -2.44 12.56
N LEU A 125 -5.77 -1.17 12.17
CA LEU A 125 -4.55 -0.46 11.81
C LEU A 125 -4.23 0.56 12.90
N THR A 126 -3.07 0.43 13.54
CA THR A 126 -2.62 1.30 14.63
C THR A 126 -1.32 2.00 14.27
N ASN A 127 -1.28 3.32 14.43
CA ASN A 127 -0.01 4.06 14.47
C ASN A 127 0.68 3.77 15.81
N SER A 128 1.79 3.03 15.74
CA SER A 128 2.58 2.65 16.93
C SER A 128 3.53 3.75 17.41
N GLN A 129 3.60 4.88 16.71
CA GLN A 129 4.51 5.98 17.00
C GLN A 129 3.84 7.14 17.76
N ARG A 130 4.68 7.96 18.39
CA ARG A 130 4.28 9.19 19.11
C ARG A 130 4.19 10.42 18.20
N ARG A 131 4.25 10.23 16.87
CA ARG A 131 4.12 11.26 15.84
C ARG A 131 3.11 10.81 14.78
N PRO A 132 2.52 11.72 14.00
CA PRO A 132 1.74 11.33 12.84
C PRO A 132 2.56 10.48 11.86
N VAL A 133 1.93 9.49 11.25
CA VAL A 133 2.53 8.63 10.21
C VAL A 133 1.62 8.62 8.99
N LEU A 134 2.16 8.34 7.80
CA LEU A 134 1.37 8.26 6.58
C LEU A 134 0.28 7.19 6.73
N LEU A 135 -0.95 7.46 6.28
CA LEU A 135 -1.97 6.44 6.17
C LEU A 135 -1.65 5.56 4.96
N ASP A 136 -1.37 4.29 5.23
CA ASP A 136 -1.12 3.26 4.24
C ASP A 136 -1.93 2.01 4.60
N TYR A 137 -2.20 1.15 3.61
CA TYR A 137 -2.99 -0.08 3.76
C TYR A 137 -2.13 -1.28 3.36
N PRO A 138 -1.29 -1.80 4.29
CA PRO A 138 -0.26 -2.78 3.94
C PRO A 138 -0.79 -4.20 3.75
N ALA A 139 -2.01 -4.49 4.19
CA ALA A 139 -2.60 -5.81 4.13
C ALA A 139 -3.38 -6.02 2.83
N ASP A 140 -3.26 -7.21 2.25
CA ASP A 140 -4.03 -7.68 1.11
C ASP A 140 -4.89 -8.89 1.50
N LEU A 141 -6.04 -9.01 0.84
CA LEU A 141 -6.98 -10.12 1.03
C LEU A 141 -6.65 -11.25 0.05
N PHE A 142 -6.50 -12.45 0.59
CA PHE A 142 -6.23 -13.68 -0.16
C PHE A 142 -7.36 -14.68 0.02
N LEU A 143 -7.63 -15.42 -1.04
CA LEU A 143 -8.63 -16.47 -1.10
C LEU A 143 -8.12 -17.65 -1.94
N PRO A 144 -8.69 -18.86 -1.79
CA PRO A 144 -8.31 -19.99 -2.61
C PRO A 144 -8.66 -19.75 -4.07
N LYS A 145 -7.75 -20.11 -4.98
CA LYS A 145 -7.94 -19.99 -6.45
C LYS A 145 -9.22 -20.68 -6.94
N ALA A 146 -9.58 -21.79 -6.30
CA ALA A 146 -10.78 -22.57 -6.62
C ALA A 146 -12.09 -21.79 -6.40
N ARG A 147 -12.07 -20.77 -5.53
CA ARG A 147 -13.22 -19.92 -5.20
C ARG A 147 -13.41 -18.72 -6.12
N VAL A 148 -12.50 -18.54 -7.06
CA VAL A 148 -12.59 -17.48 -8.07
C VAL A 148 -13.35 -18.01 -9.29
N PRO A 149 -14.42 -17.32 -9.74
CA PRO A 149 -15.12 -17.65 -10.97
C PRO A 149 -14.14 -17.80 -12.14
N SER A 150 -14.38 -18.77 -13.02
CA SER A 150 -13.45 -19.09 -14.13
C SER A 150 -13.11 -17.87 -14.99
N SER A 151 -14.09 -16.99 -15.24
CA SER A 151 -13.92 -15.74 -15.99
C SER A 151 -13.01 -14.70 -15.32
N MET A 152 -12.74 -14.82 -14.03
CA MET A 152 -11.95 -13.87 -13.25
C MET A 152 -10.61 -14.46 -12.78
N ARG A 153 -10.31 -15.74 -13.07
CA ARG A 153 -9.08 -16.40 -12.60
C ARG A 153 -7.79 -15.77 -13.11
N GLU A 154 -7.81 -15.15 -14.28
CA GLU A 154 -6.64 -14.43 -14.81
C GLU A 154 -6.29 -13.18 -13.98
N ARG A 155 -7.26 -12.64 -13.23
CA ARG A 155 -7.08 -11.49 -12.34
C ARG A 155 -6.65 -11.90 -10.93
N CYS A 156 -6.63 -13.20 -10.65
CA CYS A 156 -6.29 -13.79 -9.36
C CYS A 156 -4.77 -14.00 -9.32
N MET A 157 -4.09 -13.01 -8.73
CA MET A 157 -2.63 -12.91 -8.76
C MET A 157 -2.00 -13.70 -7.61
N PRO A 158 -1.08 -14.65 -7.88
CA PRO A 158 -0.25 -15.23 -6.84
C PRO A 158 0.74 -14.18 -6.31
N GLN A 159 1.14 -14.30 -5.03
CA GLN A 159 2.10 -13.39 -4.43
C GLN A 159 3.24 -14.15 -3.74
N PRO A 160 4.47 -13.61 -3.72
CA PRO A 160 5.61 -14.24 -3.05
C PRO A 160 5.35 -14.50 -1.57
N GLY A 161 5.72 -15.71 -1.12
CA GLY A 161 5.60 -16.11 0.28
C GLY A 161 4.16 -16.37 0.75
N ILE A 162 3.21 -16.49 -0.19
CA ILE A 162 1.83 -16.92 0.06
C ILE A 162 1.66 -18.34 -0.51
N PRO A 163 0.85 -19.22 0.11
CA PRO A 163 0.57 -20.54 -0.44
C PRO A 163 0.11 -20.51 -1.90
N ASP A 164 0.62 -21.44 -2.72
CA ASP A 164 0.42 -21.46 -4.17
C ASP A 164 -1.04 -21.72 -4.59
N ASP A 165 -1.87 -22.25 -3.70
CA ASP A 165 -3.30 -22.45 -3.91
C ASP A 165 -4.14 -21.20 -3.62
N MET A 166 -3.52 -20.13 -3.11
CA MET A 166 -4.15 -18.85 -2.84
C MET A 166 -3.76 -17.78 -3.86
N CYS A 167 -4.60 -16.77 -3.96
CA CYS A 167 -4.32 -15.58 -4.75
C CYS A 167 -5.02 -14.36 -4.14
N THR A 168 -4.63 -13.18 -4.61
CA THR A 168 -5.35 -11.94 -4.34
C THR A 168 -6.03 -11.45 -5.62
N LEU A 169 -7.29 -11.04 -5.50
CA LEU A 169 -7.98 -10.28 -6.54
C LEU A 169 -7.73 -8.79 -6.32
N PRO A 170 -7.93 -7.93 -7.35
CA PRO A 170 -8.02 -6.50 -7.14
C PRO A 170 -8.95 -6.19 -5.96
N ASN A 171 -8.46 -5.39 -5.03
CA ASN A 171 -9.13 -5.11 -3.77
C ASN A 171 -8.89 -3.66 -3.35
N HIS A 172 -9.80 -3.16 -2.51
CA HIS A 172 -9.78 -1.79 -2.02
C HIS A 172 -9.89 -1.76 -0.50
N SER A 173 -9.18 -0.84 0.14
CA SER A 173 -9.19 -0.64 1.59
C SER A 173 -9.79 0.70 2.00
N LYS A 174 -10.57 0.70 3.07
CA LYS A 174 -11.18 1.90 3.65
C LYS A 174 -11.27 1.83 5.17
N ILE A 175 -11.00 2.95 5.84
CA ILE A 175 -11.32 3.11 7.27
C ILE A 175 -12.85 3.13 7.44
N THR A 176 -13.38 2.16 8.18
CA THR A 176 -14.81 2.05 8.48
C THR A 176 -15.17 2.59 9.86
N ALA A 177 -14.23 2.58 10.82
CA ALA A 177 -14.46 3.10 12.16
C ALA A 177 -13.16 3.56 12.87
N ARG A 178 -13.32 4.39 13.89
CA ARG A 178 -12.24 4.83 14.79
C ARG A 178 -12.30 4.04 16.09
N VAL A 179 -11.18 3.51 16.54
CA VAL A 179 -11.13 2.67 17.75
C VAL A 179 -10.87 3.52 18.98
N GLY A 180 -11.65 3.32 20.04
CA GLY A 180 -11.38 3.90 21.35
C GLY A 180 -11.36 5.44 21.38
N GLY A 181 -12.19 6.09 20.56
CA GLY A 181 -12.22 7.55 20.48
C GLY A 181 -11.02 8.16 19.73
N ALA A 182 -10.28 7.36 18.97
CA ALA A 182 -9.15 7.85 18.18
C ALA A 182 -9.53 9.08 17.34
N LYS A 183 -8.59 10.02 17.22
CA LYS A 183 -8.73 11.19 16.34
C LYS A 183 -8.88 10.72 14.89
N ALA A 184 -9.63 11.46 14.08
CA ALA A 184 -9.75 11.17 12.65
C ALA A 184 -8.40 11.32 11.94
N PRO A 185 -8.18 10.60 10.81
CA PRO A 185 -7.07 10.91 9.92
C PRO A 185 -7.12 12.37 9.50
N LEU A 186 -5.95 12.96 9.33
CA LEU A 186 -5.79 14.38 8.99
C LEU A 186 -5.05 14.50 7.66
N ASP A 187 -5.41 15.49 6.85
CA ASP A 187 -4.66 15.81 5.64
C ASP A 187 -3.53 16.78 5.99
N GLU A 188 -2.31 16.42 5.63
CA GLU A 188 -1.12 17.26 5.74
C GLU A 188 -0.45 17.32 4.36
N ASN A 189 -0.52 18.49 3.73
CA ASN A 189 0.10 18.75 2.42
C ASN A 189 -0.32 17.73 1.34
N GLY A 190 -1.60 17.34 1.32
CA GLY A 190 -2.13 16.36 0.35
C GLY A 190 -1.79 14.90 0.66
N SER A 191 -1.21 14.62 1.83
CA SER A 191 -1.04 13.27 2.37
C SER A 191 -1.98 13.06 3.54
N THR A 192 -2.73 11.97 3.54
CA THR A 192 -3.53 11.59 4.69
C THR A 192 -2.64 10.92 5.74
N MET A 193 -2.69 11.40 6.97
CA MET A 193 -1.86 10.97 8.10
C MET A 193 -2.73 10.35 9.21
N ILE A 194 -2.18 9.33 9.88
CA ILE A 194 -2.71 8.74 11.11
C ILE A 194 -2.11 9.49 12.31
N PRO A 195 -2.91 10.13 13.18
CA PRO A 195 -2.43 10.77 14.40
C PRO A 195 -1.66 9.80 15.31
N ALA A 196 -0.78 10.35 16.14
CA ALA A 196 0.00 9.58 17.10
C ALA A 196 -0.89 8.65 17.96
N GLY A 197 -0.57 7.35 17.99
CA GLY A 197 -1.30 6.35 18.77
C GLY A 197 -2.73 6.03 18.27
N ALA A 198 -3.21 6.65 17.20
CA ALA A 198 -4.56 6.42 16.71
C ALA A 198 -4.70 5.01 16.12
N SER A 199 -5.89 4.43 16.30
CA SER A 199 -6.24 3.10 15.80
C SER A 199 -7.56 3.15 15.04
N TYR A 200 -7.64 2.43 13.94
CA TYR A 200 -8.80 2.38 13.05
C TYR A 200 -9.19 0.95 12.73
N VAL A 201 -10.48 0.72 12.54
CA VAL A 201 -10.94 -0.48 11.83
C VAL A 201 -10.89 -0.16 10.34
N VAL A 202 -10.14 -0.96 9.61
CA VAL A 202 -10.03 -0.90 8.15
C VAL A 202 -10.71 -2.14 7.58
N ARG A 203 -11.53 -1.93 6.56
CA ARG A 203 -12.07 -3.01 5.74
C ARG A 203 -11.33 -3.03 4.41
N ILE A 204 -10.84 -4.20 4.04
CA ILE A 204 -10.39 -4.54 2.70
C ILE A 204 -11.47 -5.40 2.03
N ALA A 205 -11.81 -5.13 0.78
CA ALA A 205 -12.77 -5.92 0.03
C ALA A 205 -12.35 -6.13 -1.43
N THR A 206 -12.72 -7.27 -2.02
CA THR A 206 -12.48 -7.51 -3.44
C THR A 206 -13.32 -6.56 -4.30
N GLU A 207 -12.72 -6.07 -5.38
CA GLU A 207 -13.40 -5.28 -6.41
C GLU A 207 -14.10 -6.18 -7.44
N LEU A 208 -13.61 -7.42 -7.57
CA LEU A 208 -14.20 -8.45 -8.41
C LEU A 208 -14.98 -9.46 -7.56
N PRO A 209 -16.10 -9.98 -8.07
CA PRO A 209 -16.90 -10.94 -7.34
C PRO A 209 -16.21 -12.31 -7.27
N VAL A 210 -16.52 -13.04 -6.22
CA VAL A 210 -16.08 -14.41 -5.93
C VAL A 210 -17.29 -15.34 -5.87
N ASN A 211 -17.10 -16.66 -5.92
CA ASN A 211 -18.21 -17.59 -5.75
C ASN A 211 -18.91 -17.35 -4.39
N ASP A 212 -20.23 -17.49 -4.35
CA ASP A 212 -21.03 -17.29 -3.13
C ASP A 212 -20.82 -18.36 -2.04
N ASP A 213 -20.17 -19.48 -2.40
CA ASP A 213 -19.77 -20.55 -1.49
C ASP A 213 -18.48 -20.26 -0.70
N VAL A 214 -17.88 -19.07 -0.87
CA VAL A 214 -16.73 -18.62 -0.08
C VAL A 214 -17.14 -18.39 1.38
N SER A 215 -16.43 -19.06 2.28
CA SER A 215 -16.60 -18.89 3.72
C SER A 215 -15.52 -17.98 4.31
N ALA A 216 -15.78 -17.43 5.51
CA ALA A 216 -14.77 -16.69 6.27
C ALA A 216 -13.50 -17.54 6.55
N GLY A 217 -13.64 -18.87 6.65
CA GLY A 217 -12.54 -19.80 6.88
C GLY A 217 -11.64 -20.02 5.67
N ASP A 218 -12.07 -19.61 4.47
CA ASP A 218 -11.27 -19.65 3.25
C ASP A 218 -10.38 -18.40 3.12
N LEU A 219 -10.82 -17.29 3.73
CA LEU A 219 -10.17 -15.99 3.58
C LEU A 219 -8.96 -15.85 4.49
N ARG A 220 -7.90 -15.22 3.97
CA ARG A 220 -6.67 -14.93 4.71
C ARG A 220 -6.25 -13.49 4.46
N LEU A 221 -5.67 -12.88 5.48
CA LEU A 221 -5.12 -11.54 5.39
C LEU A 221 -3.60 -11.64 5.51
N TYR A 222 -2.87 -11.05 4.57
CA TYR A 222 -1.42 -11.07 4.55
C TYR A 222 -0.85 -9.69 4.28
N VAL A 223 0.30 -9.39 4.89
CA VAL A 223 1.18 -8.31 4.47
C VAL A 223 2.33 -8.94 3.68
N TRP A 224 2.45 -8.64 2.40
CA TRP A 224 3.45 -9.28 1.52
C TRP A 224 4.33 -8.29 0.76
N ASN A 225 3.90 -7.03 0.61
CA ASN A 225 4.65 -6.04 -0.15
C ASN A 225 6.03 -5.82 0.50
N ALA A 226 7.07 -5.84 -0.33
CA ALA A 226 8.47 -5.76 0.10
C ALA A 226 8.82 -4.49 0.91
N ARG A 227 8.01 -3.43 0.79
CA ARG A 227 8.10 -2.23 1.63
C ARG A 227 7.87 -2.55 3.12
N PHE A 228 7.11 -3.58 3.41
CA PHE A 228 6.77 -4.02 4.77
C PHE A 228 7.44 -5.33 5.16
N THR A 229 7.78 -6.17 4.17
CA THR A 229 8.42 -7.48 4.37
C THR A 229 9.82 -7.48 3.76
N ASN A 230 10.85 -7.32 4.61
CA ASN A 230 12.25 -7.23 4.16
C ASN A 230 12.72 -8.44 3.32
N ASP A 231 12.13 -9.62 3.53
CA ASP A 231 12.49 -10.88 2.87
C ASP A 231 11.46 -11.37 1.84
N ARG A 232 10.48 -10.53 1.48
CA ARG A 232 9.38 -10.86 0.55
C ARG A 232 8.56 -12.09 0.95
N LYS A 233 8.58 -12.47 2.23
CA LYS A 233 7.67 -13.49 2.74
C LYS A 233 6.38 -12.84 3.19
N GLY A 234 5.26 -13.36 2.72
CA GLY A 234 3.95 -12.96 3.22
C GLY A 234 3.84 -13.25 4.72
N ILE A 235 3.50 -12.22 5.49
CA ILE A 235 3.25 -12.34 6.92
C ILE A 235 1.74 -12.41 7.11
N GLN A 236 1.25 -13.57 7.57
CA GLN A 236 -0.17 -13.78 7.82
C GLN A 236 -0.61 -13.01 9.06
N LEU A 237 -1.74 -12.33 8.96
CA LEU A 237 -2.46 -11.77 10.11
C LEU A 237 -3.50 -12.79 10.57
N ALA A 238 -3.28 -13.43 11.71
CA ALA A 238 -4.20 -14.43 12.25
C ALA A 238 -5.49 -13.77 12.77
N PHE A 239 -6.64 -14.37 12.43
CA PHE A 239 -7.95 -14.00 12.99
C PHE A 239 -8.09 -14.48 14.45
N PRO A 240 -8.97 -13.86 15.26
CA PRO A 240 -9.16 -14.17 16.69
C PRO A 240 -9.95 -15.44 17.01
#